data_AF-A0A2T7ULZ5-F1
#
_entry.id   AF-A0A2T7ULZ5-F1
#
_cell.length_a   1.000
_cell.length_b   1.000
_cell.length_c   1.000
_cell.angle_alpha   90.00
_cell.angle_beta   90.00
_cell.angle_gamma   90.00
#
_symmetry.space_group_name_H-M   'P 1'
#
loop_
_entity.id
_entity.type
_entity.pdbx_description
1 polymer ?
#
loop_
_entity_poly.entity_id
_entity_poly.type
_entity_poly.pdbx_seq_one_letter_code
_entity_poly.pdbx_strand_id
1 'polypeptide(L)'
;MALRALIHRVALAEGVALEEGLRWGQPAFLAARGASLRIGAPSKAMKEQADFALYVHCQTPLIAEFQSGPGAGMRVEGTRAVLFRQGERLDEAALAFLIRRALTWHQR
;
A
#
# COMPACT_ATOMS: atom_id res chain seq x y z
N MET A 1 -0.51 0.62 13.82
CA MET A 1 -1.67 -0.29 13.59
C MET A 1 -2.66 0.22 12.54
N ALA A 2 -2.78 1.52 12.28
CA ALA A 2 -3.80 2.08 11.38
C ALA A 2 -3.79 1.53 9.93
N LEU A 3 -2.61 1.37 9.33
CA LEU A 3 -2.51 0.93 7.92
C LEU A 3 -2.98 -0.51 7.69
N ARG A 4 -2.65 -1.43 8.60
CA ARG A 4 -3.15 -2.82 8.58
C ARG A 4 -4.68 -2.84 8.67
N ALA A 5 -5.25 -2.08 9.59
CA ALA A 5 -6.69 -1.98 9.76
C ALA A 5 -7.38 -1.39 8.51
N LEU A 6 -6.76 -0.40 7.86
CA LEU A 6 -7.26 0.16 6.61
C LEU A 6 -7.29 -0.87 5.47
N ILE A 7 -6.23 -1.68 5.33
CA ILE A 7 -6.18 -2.75 4.32
C ILE A 7 -7.33 -3.74 4.50
N HIS A 8 -7.54 -4.21 5.73
CA HIS A 8 -8.64 -5.13 6.06
C HIS A 8 -10.02 -4.50 5.82
N ARG A 9 -10.22 -3.24 6.20
CA ARG A 9 -11.49 -2.53 5.94
C ARG A 9 -11.80 -2.41 4.46
N VAL A 10 -10.82 -2.03 3.65
CA VAL A 10 -11.00 -1.90 2.20
C VAL A 10 -11.28 -3.26 1.57
N ALA A 11 -10.54 -4.30 1.96
CA ALA A 11 -10.80 -5.65 1.46
C ALA A 11 -12.22 -6.13 1.76
N LEU A 12 -12.70 -5.91 3.00
CA LEU A 12 -14.07 -6.24 3.38
C LEU A 12 -15.10 -5.47 2.54
N ALA A 13 -14.89 -4.17 2.32
CA ALA A 13 -15.78 -3.34 1.51
C ALA A 13 -15.84 -3.77 0.04
N GLU A 14 -14.71 -4.25 -0.52
CA GLU A 14 -14.62 -4.72 -1.90
C GLU A 14 -14.97 -6.21 -2.07
N GLY A 15 -15.30 -6.92 -0.98
CA GLY A 15 -15.58 -8.36 -1.02
C GLY A 15 -14.35 -9.21 -1.40
N VAL A 16 -13.15 -8.70 -1.15
CA VAL A 16 -11.89 -9.40 -1.47
C VAL A 16 -11.44 -10.23 -0.28
N ALA A 17 -11.32 -11.55 -0.47
CA ALA A 17 -10.67 -12.41 0.51
C ALA A 17 -9.17 -12.11 0.58
N LEU A 18 -8.70 -11.75 1.78
CA LEU A 18 -7.28 -11.52 2.06
C LEU A 18 -6.68 -12.68 2.85
N GLU A 19 -5.53 -13.14 2.40
CA GLU A 19 -4.62 -13.96 3.20
C GLU A 19 -3.52 -13.05 3.77
N GLU A 20 -3.40 -12.99 5.09
CA GLU A 20 -2.33 -12.27 5.77
C GLU A 20 -1.21 -13.24 6.15
N GLY A 21 0.02 -12.87 5.83
CA GLY A 21 1.20 -13.67 6.15
C GLY A 21 2.46 -12.82 6.20
N LEU A 22 3.60 -13.48 6.13
CA LEU A 22 4.90 -12.82 6.11
C LEU A 22 5.58 -13.04 4.76
N ARG A 23 6.09 -11.94 4.19
CA ARG A 23 7.03 -11.98 3.06
C ARG A 23 8.30 -11.24 3.48
N TRP A 24 9.43 -11.93 3.45
CA TRP A 24 10.72 -11.39 3.94
C TRP A 24 10.66 -10.91 5.41
N GLY A 25 9.91 -11.62 6.25
CA GLY A 25 9.73 -11.27 7.67
C GLY A 25 8.83 -10.05 7.91
N GLN A 26 8.11 -9.56 6.89
CA GLN A 26 7.29 -8.37 6.97
C GLN A 26 5.81 -8.68 6.65
N PRO A 27 4.85 -7.99 7.30
CA PRO A 27 3.42 -8.19 7.06
C PRO A 27 3.04 -8.01 5.60
N ALA A 28 2.47 -9.05 5.01
CA ALA A 28 2.00 -9.09 3.63
C ALA A 28 0.53 -9.50 3.57
N PHE A 29 -0.21 -8.89 2.65
CA PHE A 29 -1.63 -9.09 2.44
C PHE A 29 -1.83 -9.51 0.99
N LEU A 30 -2.23 -10.76 0.80
CA LEU A 30 -2.36 -11.39 -0.49
C LEU A 30 -3.85 -11.43 -0.85
N ALA A 31 -4.19 -10.90 -2.01
CA ALA A 31 -5.50 -11.08 -2.64
C ALA A 31 -5.36 -12.09 -3.77
N ALA A 32 -6.25 -13.08 -3.83
CA ALA A 32 -6.17 -14.17 -4.80
C ALA A 32 -6.20 -13.70 -6.27
N ARG A 33 -6.88 -12.58 -6.54
CA ARG A 33 -7.06 -12.01 -7.88
C ARG A 33 -6.57 -10.56 -7.98
N GLY A 34 -5.69 -10.14 -7.07
CA GLY A 34 -5.22 -8.76 -6.96
C GLY A 34 -3.69 -8.66 -6.84
N ALA A 35 -3.19 -7.44 -6.80
CA ALA A 35 -1.81 -7.18 -6.42
C ALA A 35 -1.67 -7.30 -4.89
N SER A 36 -0.62 -8.00 -4.45
CA SER A 36 -0.28 -8.10 -3.03
C SER A 36 0.17 -6.75 -2.46
N LEU A 37 -0.21 -6.49 -1.21
CA LEU A 37 0.28 -5.37 -0.41
C LEU A 37 1.29 -5.86 0.62
N ARG A 38 2.24 -5.02 1.01
CA ARG A 38 3.15 -5.31 2.13
C ARG A 38 3.45 -4.05 2.92
N ILE A 39 3.47 -4.16 4.24
CA ILE A 39 3.92 -3.09 5.14
C ILE A 39 5.32 -3.44 5.61
N GLY A 40 6.28 -2.54 5.44
CA GLY A 40 7.67 -2.86 5.74
C GLY A 40 8.54 -1.66 6.04
N ALA A 41 9.77 -1.94 6.44
CA ALA A 41 10.80 -0.93 6.53
C ALA A 41 11.12 -0.35 5.14
N PRO A 42 11.42 0.95 5.04
CA PRO A 42 11.83 1.57 3.79
C PRO A 42 13.19 1.05 3.35
N SER A 43 13.51 1.21 2.06
CA SER A 43 14.82 0.85 1.54
C SER A 43 15.92 1.68 2.20
N LYS A 44 17.16 1.21 2.13
CA LYS A 44 18.32 1.91 2.71
C LYS A 44 18.40 3.37 2.26
N ALA A 45 18.09 3.65 0.99
CA ALA A 45 18.09 5.00 0.43
C ALA A 45 16.99 5.91 1.01
N MET A 46 15.89 5.33 1.51
CA MET A 46 14.72 6.05 2.00
C MET A 46 14.62 6.11 3.53
N LYS A 47 15.56 5.49 4.27
CA LYS A 47 15.56 5.46 5.75
C LYS A 47 15.60 6.84 6.39
N GLU A 48 16.23 7.81 5.75
CA GLU A 48 16.28 9.20 6.24
C GLU A 48 15.01 9.99 5.91
N GLN A 49 14.09 9.43 5.12
CA GLN A 49 12.89 10.11 4.65
C GLN A 49 11.61 9.45 5.17
N ALA A 50 11.71 8.22 5.68
CA ALA A 50 10.59 7.40 6.12
C ALA A 50 11.01 6.41 7.22
N ASP A 51 10.04 6.04 8.05
CA ASP A 51 10.19 5.03 9.10
C ASP A 51 9.52 3.70 8.69
N PHE A 52 8.49 3.77 7.85
CA PHE A 52 7.80 2.61 7.25
C PHE A 52 7.22 2.94 5.88
N ALA A 53 6.80 1.91 5.15
CA ALA A 53 6.30 2.03 3.80
C ALA A 53 5.15 1.03 3.52
N LEU A 54 4.20 1.45 2.68
CA LEU A 54 3.22 0.59 2.04
C LEU A 54 3.72 0.23 0.65
N TYR A 55 4.06 -1.04 0.43
CA TYR A 55 4.51 -1.56 -0.84
C TYR A 55 3.36 -2.12 -1.66
N VAL A 56 3.39 -1.83 -2.97
CA VAL A 56 2.54 -2.41 -4.02
C VAL A 56 3.40 -3.15 -5.04
N HIS A 57 2.78 -3.84 -6.00
CA HIS A 57 3.50 -4.52 -7.08
C HIS A 57 4.20 -3.51 -8.01
N CYS A 58 5.53 -3.56 -8.10
CA CYS A 58 6.33 -2.52 -8.75
C CYS A 58 6.18 -2.43 -10.28
N GLN A 59 5.70 -3.51 -10.92
CA GLN A 59 5.44 -3.55 -12.36
C GLN A 59 3.98 -3.19 -12.68
N THR A 60 3.39 -2.28 -11.91
CA THR A 60 2.02 -1.78 -12.12
C THR A 60 2.02 -0.26 -12.14
N PRO A 61 1.03 0.38 -12.79
CA PRO A 61 0.86 1.83 -12.77
C PRO A 61 0.27 2.34 -11.45
N LEU A 62 0.06 1.49 -10.43
CA LEU A 62 -0.67 1.84 -9.21
C LEU A 62 -0.14 3.10 -8.51
N ILE A 63 1.18 3.24 -8.36
CA ILE A 63 1.77 4.44 -7.76
C ILE A 63 1.63 5.66 -8.66
N ALA A 64 1.76 5.49 -9.98
CA ALA A 64 1.59 6.60 -10.92
C ALA A 64 0.15 7.11 -10.94
N GLU A 65 -0.85 6.21 -11.00
CA GLU A 65 -2.28 6.55 -10.89
C GLU A 65 -2.59 7.25 -9.56
N PHE A 66 -1.99 6.76 -8.48
CA PHE A 66 -2.15 7.33 -7.15
C PHE A 66 -1.60 8.77 -7.07
N GLN A 67 -0.38 9.00 -7.57
CA GLN A 67 0.24 10.32 -7.56
C GLN A 67 -0.44 11.32 -8.50
N SER A 68 -1.01 10.86 -9.61
CA SER A 68 -1.83 11.69 -10.51
C SER A 68 -3.24 11.97 -9.98
N GLY A 69 -3.60 11.41 -8.82
CA GLY A 69 -4.95 11.45 -8.25
C GLY A 69 -4.94 11.73 -6.75
N PRO A 70 -5.68 10.95 -5.94
CA PRO A 70 -5.84 11.22 -4.51
C PRO A 70 -4.54 11.24 -3.68
N GLY A 71 -3.47 10.63 -4.18
CA GLY A 71 -2.15 10.60 -3.53
C GLY A 71 -1.21 11.73 -3.96
N ALA A 72 -1.70 12.73 -4.70
CA ALA A 72 -0.89 13.87 -5.10
C ALA A 72 -0.21 14.51 -3.88
N GLY A 73 1.11 14.72 -3.97
CA GLY A 73 1.92 15.28 -2.88
C GLY A 73 2.38 14.28 -1.81
N MET A 74 1.94 13.01 -1.85
CA MET A 74 2.46 11.98 -0.95
C MET A 74 3.86 11.50 -1.38
N ARG A 75 4.69 11.18 -0.39
CA ARG A 75 6.04 10.66 -0.59
C ARG A 75 5.97 9.23 -1.11
N VAL A 76 6.70 8.92 -2.18
CA VAL A 76 6.77 7.58 -2.77
C VAL A 76 8.21 7.17 -3.04
N GLU A 77 8.43 5.86 -3.09
CA GLU A 77 9.67 5.27 -3.59
C GLU A 77 9.42 4.69 -4.98
N GLY A 78 9.80 5.44 -6.03
CA GLY A 78 9.61 5.03 -7.43
C GLY A 78 8.18 4.58 -7.72
N THR A 79 8.02 3.38 -8.29
CA THR A 79 6.71 2.79 -8.59
C THR A 79 6.24 1.74 -7.56
N ARG A 80 6.94 1.61 -6.42
CA ARG A 80 6.81 0.44 -5.55
C ARG A 80 6.26 0.72 -4.16
N ALA A 81 6.30 1.95 -3.65
CA ALA A 81 5.82 2.23 -2.31
C ALA A 81 5.36 3.65 -2.05
N VAL A 82 4.45 3.81 -1.09
CA VAL A 82 4.17 5.06 -0.38
C VAL A 82 4.94 5.07 0.94
N LEU A 83 5.56 6.20 1.25
CA LEU A 83 6.52 6.37 2.34
C LEU A 83 5.92 7.14 3.51
N PHE A 84 6.20 6.70 4.73
CA PHE A 84 5.58 7.24 5.93
C PHE A 84 6.56 7.56 7.06
N ARG A 85 6.19 8.49 7.94
CA ARG A 85 6.87 8.85 9.20
C ARG A 85 5.96 8.53 10.39
N GLN A 86 6.55 8.12 11.50
CA GLN A 86 5.80 7.96 12.74
C GLN A 86 5.21 9.31 13.18
N GLY A 87 3.99 9.25 13.70
CA GLY A 87 3.26 10.43 14.18
C GLY A 87 2.58 11.26 13.07
N GLU A 88 2.79 10.94 11.79
CA GLU A 88 2.05 11.63 10.73
C GLU A 88 0.59 11.19 10.66
N ARG A 89 -0.29 12.12 10.28
CA ARG A 89 -1.69 11.79 10.00
C ARG A 89 -1.77 11.09 8.65
N LEU A 90 -2.35 9.90 8.64
CA LEU A 90 -2.62 9.18 7.40
C LEU A 90 -3.82 9.81 6.68
N ASP A 91 -3.67 10.09 5.39
CA ASP A 91 -4.81 10.34 4.52
C ASP A 91 -5.46 8.99 4.16
N GLU A 92 -6.39 8.57 5.01
CA GLU A 92 -7.06 7.27 4.83
C GLU A 92 -7.85 7.21 3.52
N ALA A 93 -8.39 8.32 3.02
CA ALA A 93 -9.16 8.34 1.78
C ALA A 93 -8.25 8.10 0.57
N ALA A 94 -7.11 8.80 0.51
CA ALA A 94 -6.10 8.57 -0.51
C ALA A 94 -5.57 7.13 -0.44
N LEU A 95 -5.19 6.67 0.74
CA LEU A 95 -4.67 5.32 0.91
C LEU A 95 -5.71 4.23 0.59
N ALA A 96 -6.98 4.45 0.93
CA ALA A 96 -8.05 3.54 0.57
C ALA A 96 -8.19 3.41 -0.96
N PHE A 97 -8.01 4.50 -1.70
CA PHE A 97 -7.97 4.46 -3.17
C PHE A 97 -6.86 3.54 -3.68
N LEU A 98 -5.62 3.72 -3.20
CA LEU A 98 -4.48 2.88 -3.63
C LEU A 98 -4.68 1.41 -3.25
N ILE A 99 -5.09 1.15 -2.00
CA ILE A 99 -5.33 -0.20 -1.48
C ILE A 99 -6.40 -0.88 -2.32
N ARG A 100 -7.54 -0.23 -2.55
CA ARG A 100 -8.62 -0.77 -3.39
C ARG A 100 -8.12 -1.12 -4.78
N ARG A 101 -7.43 -0.18 -5.43
CA ARG A 101 -6.87 -0.40 -6.78
C ARG A 101 -5.91 -1.59 -6.82
N ALA A 102 -5.07 -1.75 -5.79
CA ALA A 102 -4.17 -2.90 -5.67
C ALA A 102 -4.94 -4.21 -5.48
N LEU A 103 -5.89 -4.27 -4.55
CA LEU A 103 -6.65 -5.48 -4.23
C LEU A 103 -7.56 -5.96 -5.37
N THR A 104 -8.02 -5.03 -6.22
CA THR A 104 -8.84 -5.33 -7.40
C THR A 104 -8.05 -5.32 -8.72
N TRP A 105 -6.73 -5.23 -8.66
CA TRP A 105 -5.86 -5.19 -9.84
C TRP A 105 -6.01 -6.49 -10.67
N HIS A 106 -6.12 -6.41 -12.01
CA HIS A 106 -6.49 -7.51 -12.93
C HIS A 106 -7.91 -8.09 -12.82
N GLN A 107 -8.80 -7.55 -11.98
CA GLN A 107 -10.22 -7.94 -11.97
C GLN A 107 -11.08 -7.14 -12.96
N ARG A 108 -10.45 -6.43 -13.91
CA ARG A 108 -11.09 -5.73 -15.01
C ARG A 108 -10.51 -6.21 -16.33
#